data_AF-A0A5C7I0H8-F1
#
_entry.id   AF-A0A5C7I0H8-F1
#
_cell.length_a   1.000
_cell.length_b   1.000
_cell.length_c   1.000
_cell.angle_alpha   90.00
_cell.angle_beta   90.00
_cell.angle_gamma   90.00
#
_symmetry.space_group_name_H-M   'P 1'
#
loop_
_entity.id
_entity.type
_entity.pdbx_description
1 polymer ?
#
loop_
_entity_poly.entity_id
_entity_poly.type
_entity_poly.pdbx_seq_one_letter_code
_entity_poly.pdbx_strand_id
1 'polypeptide(L)'
;MAEEERTQVEILEENNLIDMTKYITYVSAPQAGGIATFAGTTRDTFEGKSVVELRYEAYVPMAIRCLKSMCSLARSSWNLHSIAVAHRLGSVPVGETSVFIAVSSVHRADALDACKFLIDELKATVPIWKKEVYANGEVWKENSEFAERRLELGKDGICSGRKVEVKAAEPEIMVARHMGFISLTPSFPSLPCLPRLSFNKRRPFFAMAALSDDPIRDWILSEGKATQITKISPIGGGCINLANRYDTDAGSFFVKTNRSIGPSMFEGEALGLGAMYETKTIKVPRPFKVGPLPTGGSYIIMEFVEFGFSRGDQSVLGRKLAEMHKAGKSNKGFGFDVENTIGSTPQINTWTSDWIEFYAEHRLGYQLKLALDQYGDSTIYQRGQRLMKNLAPLFENVVIEPCLLHGDLWSGNISSDKNGEPVILDPACYYGHNEAEFGMSWCAGFGGSFYNSYFQVMPKQPGFEKRKDLYMLYHYLNHYNLFGSGYRSSALSIIDDYLRMLKV
;
A
#
# COMPACT_ATOMS: atom_id res chain seq x y z
N MET A 1 -14.50 -27.30 16.11
CA MET A 1 -14.31 -26.62 14.80
C MET A 1 -14.27 -25.14 15.10
N ALA A 2 -13.40 -24.36 14.46
CA ALA A 2 -13.49 -22.91 14.59
C ALA A 2 -14.80 -22.43 13.94
N GLU A 3 -15.51 -21.54 14.62
CA GLU A 3 -16.72 -20.91 14.09
C GLU A 3 -16.28 -19.95 12.98
N GLU A 4 -16.75 -20.14 11.74
CA GLU A 4 -16.33 -19.28 10.62
C GLU A 4 -16.75 -17.83 10.88
N GLU A 5 -15.77 -16.92 10.90
CA GLU A 5 -15.96 -15.51 11.20
C GLU A 5 -16.88 -14.83 10.16
N ARG A 6 -18.18 -14.72 10.47
CA ARG A 6 -19.22 -14.18 9.57
C ARG A 6 -18.94 -12.73 9.17
N THR A 7 -18.21 -12.53 8.09
CA THR A 7 -17.78 -11.23 7.59
C THR A 7 -18.08 -11.11 6.10
N GLN A 8 -19.07 -10.28 5.76
CA GLN A 8 -19.41 -9.95 4.37
C GLN A 8 -18.75 -8.62 3.98
N VAL A 9 -18.04 -8.60 2.85
CA VAL A 9 -17.49 -7.39 2.25
C VAL A 9 -17.89 -7.37 0.78
N GLU A 10 -18.52 -6.30 0.34
CA GLU A 10 -19.08 -6.19 -1.01
C GLU A 10 -18.80 -4.82 -1.62
N ILE A 11 -18.32 -4.78 -2.86
CA ILE A 11 -18.19 -3.55 -3.64
C ILE A 11 -19.09 -3.69 -4.85
N LEU A 12 -20.07 -2.79 -4.94
CA LEU A 12 -21.14 -2.76 -5.93
C LEU A 12 -20.79 -1.82 -7.08
N GLU A 13 -21.13 -2.21 -8.29
CA GLU A 13 -21.13 -1.34 -9.46
C GLU A 13 -22.25 -0.29 -9.40
N GLU A 14 -22.12 0.78 -10.19
CA GLU A 14 -22.99 1.97 -10.24
C GLU A 14 -24.50 1.69 -10.25
N ASN A 15 -24.91 0.72 -11.06
CA ASN A 15 -26.33 0.37 -11.24
C ASN A 15 -26.90 -0.51 -10.10
N ASN A 16 -26.07 -0.97 -9.17
CA ASN A 16 -26.46 -1.90 -8.10
C ASN A 16 -26.62 -1.15 -6.78
N LEU A 17 -27.87 -0.77 -6.47
CA LEU A 17 -28.21 -0.11 -5.20
C LEU A 17 -27.88 -1.00 -3.99
N ILE A 18 -27.49 -0.37 -2.89
CA ILE A 18 -27.25 -1.04 -1.61
C ILE A 18 -28.59 -1.47 -1.00
N ASP A 19 -28.91 -2.76 -1.08
CA ASP A 19 -29.99 -3.38 -0.29
C ASP A 19 -29.57 -3.48 1.18
N MET A 20 -30.00 -2.52 2.00
CA MET A 20 -29.75 -2.52 3.45
C MET A 20 -30.35 -3.74 4.15
N THR A 21 -31.48 -4.27 3.66
CA THR A 21 -32.19 -5.41 4.26
C THR A 21 -31.35 -6.66 4.17
N LYS A 22 -30.75 -6.94 3.01
CA LYS A 22 -29.77 -8.02 2.78
C LYS A 22 -28.68 -8.04 3.86
N TYR A 23 -28.05 -6.89 4.13
CA TYR A 23 -26.94 -6.80 5.07
C TYR A 23 -27.39 -6.88 6.54
N ILE A 24 -28.55 -6.30 6.88
CA ILE A 24 -29.15 -6.42 8.22
C ILE A 24 -29.54 -7.89 8.51
N THR A 25 -30.17 -8.57 7.55
CA THR A 25 -30.50 -9.99 7.64
C THR A 25 -29.25 -10.85 7.74
N TYR A 26 -28.18 -10.52 7.00
CA TYR A 26 -26.90 -11.24 7.13
C TYR A 26 -26.34 -11.16 8.56
N VAL A 27 -26.26 -9.96 9.16
CA VAL A 27 -25.66 -9.83 10.51
C VAL A 27 -26.57 -10.28 11.65
N SER A 28 -27.85 -10.50 11.38
CA SER A 28 -28.81 -11.01 12.38
C SER A 28 -28.42 -12.41 12.87
N ALA A 29 -28.51 -12.61 14.19
CA ALA A 29 -28.23 -13.88 14.86
C ALA A 29 -29.03 -13.98 16.16
N PRO A 30 -29.56 -15.16 16.55
CA PRO A 30 -30.29 -15.32 17.82
C PRO A 30 -29.49 -14.95 19.09
N GLN A 31 -28.16 -14.98 19.00
CA GLN A 31 -27.23 -14.64 20.09
C GLN A 31 -26.87 -13.15 20.14
N ALA A 32 -27.31 -12.33 19.18
CA ALA A 32 -27.00 -10.91 19.14
C ALA A 32 -27.97 -10.11 20.03
N GLY A 33 -27.43 -9.43 21.04
CA GLY A 33 -28.16 -8.49 21.90
C GLY A 33 -28.25 -7.08 21.32
N GLY A 34 -27.61 -6.82 20.17
CA GLY A 34 -27.77 -5.59 19.41
C GLY A 34 -27.23 -5.69 17.98
N ILE A 35 -27.83 -4.90 17.09
CA ILE A 35 -27.30 -4.63 15.74
C ILE A 35 -27.16 -3.11 15.63
N ALA A 36 -25.99 -2.64 15.18
CA ALA A 36 -25.74 -1.26 14.83
C ALA A 36 -25.53 -1.15 13.32
N THR A 37 -26.02 -0.07 12.72
CA THR A 37 -25.87 0.20 11.27
C THR A 37 -25.42 1.63 11.02
N PHE A 38 -24.76 1.84 9.89
CA PHE A 38 -24.43 3.16 9.35
C PHE A 38 -24.76 3.18 7.86
N ALA A 39 -25.37 4.27 7.38
CA ALA A 39 -25.62 4.52 5.97
C ALA A 39 -25.07 5.90 5.60
N GLY A 40 -24.08 5.96 4.70
CA GLY A 40 -23.56 7.21 4.17
C GLY A 40 -24.33 7.60 2.91
N THR A 41 -25.08 8.70 2.98
CA THR A 41 -25.90 9.21 1.87
C THR A 41 -25.33 10.48 1.23
N THR A 42 -25.53 10.63 -0.08
CA THR A 42 -25.19 11.88 -0.78
C THR A 42 -26.12 13.00 -0.34
N ARG A 43 -25.54 14.13 0.10
CA ARG A 43 -26.28 15.36 0.42
C ARG A 43 -26.36 16.27 -0.81
N ASP A 44 -27.41 17.09 -0.87
CA ASP A 44 -27.66 18.09 -1.91
C ASP A 44 -26.71 19.31 -1.85
N THR A 45 -26.00 19.47 -0.73
CA THR A 45 -25.23 20.68 -0.42
C THR A 45 -23.90 20.35 0.24
N PHE A 46 -22.84 21.05 -0.20
CA PHE A 46 -21.54 21.05 0.46
C PHE A 46 -20.89 22.43 0.38
N GLU A 47 -20.45 23.00 1.51
CA GLU A 47 -19.84 24.34 1.61
C GLU A 47 -20.62 25.46 0.86
N GLY A 48 -21.96 25.39 0.89
CA GLY A 48 -22.84 26.35 0.22
C GLY A 48 -23.01 26.14 -1.29
N LYS A 49 -22.41 25.10 -1.89
CA LYS A 49 -22.58 24.70 -3.29
C LYS A 49 -23.58 23.55 -3.41
N SER A 50 -24.40 23.57 -4.45
CA SER A 50 -25.32 22.47 -4.79
C SER A 50 -24.58 21.30 -5.44
N VAL A 51 -24.58 20.16 -4.79
CA VAL A 51 -24.03 18.88 -5.27
C VAL A 51 -25.11 18.16 -6.08
N VAL A 52 -24.73 17.60 -7.23
CA VAL A 52 -25.61 16.85 -8.13
C VAL A 52 -25.45 15.34 -7.89
N GLU A 53 -24.20 14.88 -7.81
CA GLU A 53 -23.84 13.49 -7.53
C GLU A 53 -22.49 13.43 -6.80
N LEU A 54 -22.24 12.30 -6.13
CA LEU A 54 -20.89 11.90 -5.74
C LEU A 54 -20.46 10.75 -6.63
N ARG A 55 -19.27 10.84 -7.22
CA ARG A 55 -18.69 9.74 -8.01
C ARG A 55 -17.59 9.06 -7.21
N TYR A 56 -17.65 7.74 -7.14
CA TYR A 56 -16.72 6.93 -6.38
C TYR A 56 -15.91 6.00 -7.29
N GLU A 57 -14.59 6.03 -7.16
CA GLU A 57 -13.65 5.16 -7.87
C GLU A 57 -12.79 4.40 -6.85
N ALA A 58 -12.39 3.16 -7.17
CA ALA A 58 -11.59 2.35 -6.26
C ALA A 58 -10.77 1.28 -6.98
N TYR A 59 -9.62 0.92 -6.42
CA TYR A 59 -8.95 -0.33 -6.79
C TYR A 59 -9.63 -1.48 -6.05
N VAL A 60 -10.68 -2.07 -6.65
CA VAL A 60 -11.62 -3.01 -6.02
C VAL A 60 -10.94 -4.15 -5.23
N PRO A 61 -10.00 -4.94 -5.79
CA PRO A 61 -9.27 -5.95 -5.01
C PRO A 61 -8.55 -5.43 -3.76
N MET A 62 -7.95 -4.23 -3.82
CA MET A 62 -7.28 -3.63 -2.67
C MET A 62 -8.28 -3.08 -1.67
N ALA A 63 -9.32 -2.39 -2.12
CA ALA A 63 -10.40 -1.94 -1.26
C ALA A 63 -11.05 -3.11 -0.49
N ILE A 64 -11.34 -4.24 -1.16
CA ILE A 64 -11.83 -5.47 -0.49
C ILE A 64 -10.84 -5.99 0.56
N ARG A 65 -9.52 -5.99 0.29
CA ARG A 65 -8.50 -6.41 1.28
C ARG A 65 -8.43 -5.45 2.46
N CYS A 66 -8.41 -4.14 2.24
CA CYS A 66 -8.39 -3.14 3.31
C CYS A 66 -9.64 -3.25 4.18
N LEU A 67 -10.82 -3.39 3.57
CA LEU A 67 -12.09 -3.62 4.26
C LEU A 67 -12.06 -4.90 5.11
N LYS A 68 -11.56 -6.02 4.57
CA LYS A 68 -11.39 -7.27 5.34
C LYS A 68 -10.41 -7.10 6.51
N SER A 69 -9.27 -6.44 6.30
CA SER A 69 -8.27 -6.16 7.34
C SER A 69 -8.86 -5.30 8.47
N MET A 70 -9.62 -4.27 8.13
CA MET A 70 -10.39 -3.43 9.05
C MET A 70 -11.42 -4.23 9.86
N CYS A 71 -12.16 -5.14 9.22
CA CYS A 71 -13.08 -6.04 9.93
C CYS A 71 -12.35 -6.95 10.93
N SER A 72 -11.18 -7.49 10.59
CA SER A 72 -10.35 -8.27 11.51
C SER A 72 -9.84 -7.43 12.70
N LEU A 73 -9.44 -6.17 12.47
CA LEU A 73 -9.06 -5.25 13.55
C LEU A 73 -10.22 -4.98 14.51
N ALA A 74 -11.43 -4.76 14.00
CA ALA A 74 -12.62 -4.61 14.83
C ALA A 74 -12.91 -5.87 15.66
N ARG A 75 -12.80 -7.07 15.06
CA ARG A 75 -12.94 -8.36 15.77
C ARG A 75 -11.89 -8.58 16.86
N SER A 76 -10.69 -8.03 16.71
CA SER A 76 -9.67 -8.08 17.76
C SER A 76 -9.91 -7.11 18.94
N SER A 77 -10.81 -6.14 18.76
CA SER A 77 -11.11 -5.08 19.73
C SER A 77 -12.46 -5.24 20.44
N TRP A 78 -13.44 -5.88 19.80
CA TRP A 78 -14.81 -6.06 20.31
C TRP A 78 -15.32 -7.49 20.07
N ASN A 79 -16.24 -7.96 20.93
CA ASN A 79 -16.85 -9.29 20.82
C ASN A 79 -18.01 -9.28 19.80
N LEU A 80 -17.66 -9.35 18.51
CA LEU A 80 -18.60 -9.20 17.39
C LEU A 80 -19.01 -10.56 16.81
N HIS A 81 -20.32 -10.78 16.62
CA HIS A 81 -20.85 -11.94 15.93
C HIS A 81 -20.60 -11.82 14.42
N SER A 82 -21.26 -10.86 13.78
CA SER A 82 -21.23 -10.68 12.33
C SER A 82 -20.95 -9.24 11.93
N ILE A 83 -20.24 -9.07 10.82
CA ILE A 83 -19.94 -7.77 10.21
C ILE A 83 -20.34 -7.83 8.74
N ALA A 84 -21.00 -6.80 8.24
CA ALA A 84 -21.23 -6.58 6.82
C ALA A 84 -20.80 -5.15 6.44
N VAL A 85 -20.01 -5.01 5.38
CA VAL A 85 -19.62 -3.73 4.80
C VAL A 85 -19.87 -3.74 3.30
N ALA A 86 -20.64 -2.77 2.82
CA ALA A 86 -20.95 -2.58 1.41
C ALA A 86 -20.58 -1.16 0.95
N HIS A 87 -19.96 -1.03 -0.22
CA HIS A 87 -19.73 0.27 -0.86
C HIS A 87 -20.11 0.23 -2.33
N ARG A 88 -20.76 1.27 -2.86
CA ARG A 88 -21.09 1.43 -4.27
C ARG A 88 -20.07 2.35 -4.97
N LEU A 89 -19.68 1.99 -6.18
CA LEU A 89 -18.81 2.79 -7.06
C LEU A 89 -19.63 3.45 -8.18
N GLY A 90 -19.02 4.32 -8.97
CA GLY A 90 -19.71 5.13 -9.97
C GLY A 90 -20.49 6.30 -9.35
N SER A 91 -21.49 6.82 -10.06
CA SER A 91 -22.37 7.87 -9.57
C SER A 91 -23.30 7.40 -8.44
N VAL A 92 -23.42 8.26 -7.44
CA VAL A 92 -24.33 8.15 -6.29
C VAL A 92 -25.10 9.47 -6.21
N PRO A 93 -26.30 9.55 -6.82
CA PRO A 93 -27.17 10.72 -6.78
C PRO A 93 -27.52 11.18 -5.36
N VAL A 94 -27.93 12.45 -5.24
CA VAL A 94 -28.46 13.03 -3.99
C VAL A 94 -29.57 12.17 -3.39
N GLY A 95 -29.48 11.93 -2.09
CA GLY A 95 -30.41 11.09 -1.32
C GLY A 95 -30.05 9.60 -1.31
N GLU A 96 -29.25 9.11 -2.26
CA GLU A 96 -28.87 7.70 -2.31
C GLU A 96 -27.67 7.35 -1.41
N THR A 97 -27.54 6.06 -1.08
CA THR A 97 -26.46 5.54 -0.23
C THR A 97 -25.23 5.15 -1.08
N SER A 98 -24.04 5.56 -0.64
CA SER A 98 -22.74 5.13 -1.19
C SER A 98 -22.06 4.05 -0.35
N VAL A 99 -22.26 4.05 0.96
CA VAL A 99 -21.64 3.10 1.89
C VAL A 99 -22.63 2.65 2.96
N PHE A 100 -22.61 1.36 3.29
CA PHE A 100 -23.41 0.78 4.37
C PHE A 100 -22.59 -0.18 5.21
N ILE A 101 -22.74 -0.08 6.53
CA ILE A 101 -22.09 -0.94 7.51
C ILE A 101 -23.17 -1.50 8.42
N ALA A 102 -23.08 -2.78 8.74
CA ALA A 102 -23.89 -3.42 9.77
C ALA A 102 -23.00 -4.30 10.66
N VAL A 103 -23.20 -4.23 11.97
CA VAL A 103 -22.43 -4.99 12.97
C VAL A 103 -23.39 -5.55 14.01
N SER A 104 -23.20 -6.81 14.40
CA SER A 104 -23.95 -7.45 15.49
C SER A 104 -23.03 -7.99 16.59
N SER A 105 -23.50 -7.93 17.82
CA SER A 105 -22.76 -8.35 19.02
C SER A 105 -23.70 -8.74 20.16
N VAL A 106 -23.17 -9.36 21.22
CA VAL A 106 -23.94 -9.66 22.45
C VAL A 106 -24.28 -8.37 23.20
N HIS A 107 -23.36 -7.40 23.22
CA HIS A 107 -23.52 -6.14 23.96
C HIS A 107 -23.64 -4.96 23.00
N ARG A 108 -24.78 -4.25 23.05
CA ARG A 108 -25.08 -3.11 22.16
C ARG A 108 -23.99 -2.04 22.07
N ALA A 109 -23.18 -1.85 23.11
CA ALA A 109 -22.04 -0.92 23.10
C ALA A 109 -20.99 -1.35 22.06
N ASP A 110 -20.56 -2.61 22.11
CA ASP A 110 -19.62 -3.21 21.17
C ASP A 110 -20.07 -3.05 19.70
N ALA A 111 -21.37 -3.20 19.41
CA ALA A 111 -21.89 -3.01 18.06
C ALA A 111 -21.79 -1.55 17.62
N LEU A 112 -22.17 -0.60 18.49
CA LEU A 112 -22.14 0.83 18.20
C LEU A 112 -20.70 1.33 18.01
N ASP A 113 -19.81 0.99 18.93
CA ASP A 113 -18.40 1.41 18.92
C ASP A 113 -17.66 0.82 17.71
N ALA A 114 -17.87 -0.47 17.42
CA ALA A 114 -17.31 -1.09 16.22
C ALA A 114 -17.89 -0.51 14.93
N CYS A 115 -19.21 -0.24 14.86
CA CYS A 115 -19.82 0.38 13.68
C CYS A 115 -19.22 1.77 13.39
N LYS A 116 -19.00 2.58 14.43
CA LYS A 116 -18.30 3.86 14.33
C LYS A 116 -16.86 3.67 13.85
N PHE A 117 -16.10 2.78 14.50
CA PHE A 117 -14.72 2.47 14.11
C PHE A 117 -14.61 2.07 12.64
N LEU A 118 -15.50 1.19 12.14
CA LEU A 118 -15.45 0.71 10.76
C LEU A 118 -15.73 1.83 9.74
N ILE A 119 -16.60 2.81 10.00
CA ILE A 119 -16.80 3.93 9.06
C ILE A 119 -15.64 4.92 9.09
N ASP A 120 -15.11 5.23 10.27
CA ASP A 120 -13.97 6.14 10.45
C ASP A 120 -12.69 5.55 9.81
N GLU A 121 -12.45 4.25 10.03
CA GLU A 121 -11.33 3.50 9.44
C GLU A 121 -11.49 3.37 7.91
N LEU A 122 -12.69 3.05 7.40
CA LEU A 122 -12.95 2.98 5.97
C LEU A 122 -12.58 4.28 5.27
N LYS A 123 -13.10 5.41 5.78
CA LYS A 123 -12.82 6.74 5.22
C LYS A 123 -11.36 7.16 5.35
N ALA A 124 -10.63 6.61 6.32
CA ALA A 124 -9.24 6.97 6.59
C ALA A 124 -8.22 6.13 5.81
N THR A 125 -8.48 4.85 5.52
CA THR A 125 -7.47 3.90 4.99
C THR A 125 -7.91 3.05 3.80
N VAL A 126 -9.20 2.98 3.46
CA VAL A 126 -9.65 2.20 2.30
C VAL A 126 -9.52 3.05 1.02
N PRO A 127 -8.89 2.54 -0.05
CA PRO A 127 -8.65 3.26 -1.31
C PRO A 127 -9.92 3.35 -2.17
N ILE A 128 -10.89 4.12 -1.68
CA ILE A 128 -12.11 4.50 -2.39
C ILE A 128 -12.13 6.03 -2.43
N TRP A 129 -11.88 6.58 -3.60
CA TRP A 129 -11.78 8.02 -3.84
C TRP A 129 -13.14 8.59 -4.20
N LYS A 130 -13.40 9.82 -3.72
CA LYS A 130 -14.67 10.53 -3.94
C LYS A 130 -14.43 11.81 -4.75
N LYS A 131 -15.21 11.96 -5.81
CA LYS A 131 -15.35 13.18 -6.59
C LYS A 131 -16.71 13.82 -6.29
N GLU A 132 -16.73 15.09 -5.94
CA GLU A 132 -17.96 15.86 -5.76
C GLU A 132 -18.29 16.56 -7.08
N VAL A 133 -19.46 16.28 -7.65
CA VAL A 133 -19.91 16.87 -8.92
C VAL A 133 -20.97 17.92 -8.64
N TYR A 134 -20.70 19.15 -9.05
CA TYR A 134 -21.56 20.32 -8.91
C TYR A 134 -22.14 20.70 -10.28
N ALA A 135 -23.20 21.52 -10.30
CA ALA A 135 -23.82 21.98 -11.54
C ALA A 135 -22.89 22.79 -12.48
N ASN A 136 -21.74 23.24 -12.00
CA ASN A 136 -20.77 24.09 -12.71
C ASN A 136 -19.31 23.57 -12.69
N GLY A 137 -19.08 22.32 -12.28
CA GLY A 137 -17.75 21.72 -12.23
C GLY A 137 -17.64 20.54 -11.27
N GLU A 138 -16.46 19.94 -11.17
CA GLU A 138 -16.22 18.73 -10.38
C GLU A 138 -14.89 18.83 -9.62
N VAL A 139 -14.84 18.28 -8.40
CA VAL A 139 -13.70 18.39 -7.49
C VAL A 139 -13.43 17.06 -6.80
N TRP A 140 -12.22 16.52 -6.95
CA TRP A 140 -11.71 15.40 -6.13
C TRP A 140 -11.45 15.86 -4.70
N LYS A 141 -11.79 15.01 -3.72
CA LYS A 141 -11.76 15.44 -2.32
C LYS A 141 -11.39 14.32 -1.35
N GLU A 142 -10.48 14.65 -0.44
CA GLU A 142 -10.12 13.83 0.72
C GLU A 142 -11.23 13.84 1.78
N ASN A 143 -11.35 12.74 2.53
CA ASN A 143 -12.28 12.65 3.66
C ASN A 143 -11.76 13.46 4.86
N SER A 144 -12.62 14.21 5.57
CA SER A 144 -12.22 15.01 6.74
C SER A 144 -11.76 14.14 7.93
N GLU A 145 -12.22 12.90 7.98
CA GLU A 145 -11.87 11.88 8.97
C GLU A 145 -10.38 11.47 8.84
N PHE A 146 -9.79 11.63 7.65
CA PHE A 146 -8.33 11.57 7.40
C PHE A 146 -7.57 12.65 8.19
N ALA A 147 -8.22 13.79 8.48
CA ALA A 147 -7.66 14.91 9.22
C ALA A 147 -7.97 14.85 10.73
N GLU A 148 -9.17 14.44 11.12
CA GLU A 148 -9.57 14.33 12.54
C GLU A 148 -8.77 13.25 13.28
N ARG A 149 -8.46 12.13 12.60
CA ARG A 149 -7.56 11.11 13.15
C ARG A 149 -6.15 11.64 13.46
N ARG A 150 -5.70 12.71 12.80
CA ARG A 150 -4.42 13.40 13.13
C ARG A 150 -4.48 14.12 14.49
N LEU A 151 -5.67 14.56 14.91
CA LEU A 151 -5.89 15.33 16.13
C LEU A 151 -6.12 14.44 17.35
N GLU A 152 -6.81 13.30 17.20
CA GLU A 152 -6.99 12.32 18.28
C GLU A 152 -5.66 11.64 18.63
N LEU A 153 -4.91 11.19 17.62
CA LEU A 153 -3.54 10.64 17.79
C LEU A 153 -2.53 11.67 18.34
N GLY A 154 -2.85 12.96 18.30
CA GLY A 154 -2.04 14.03 18.88
C GLY A 154 -2.38 14.38 20.33
N LYS A 155 -3.45 13.83 20.91
CA LYS A 155 -3.88 14.12 22.29
C LYS A 155 -3.63 12.97 23.27
N ASP A 156 -3.85 11.72 22.84
CA ASP A 156 -3.75 10.56 23.73
C ASP A 156 -2.39 9.84 23.62
N GLY A 157 -1.35 10.51 24.14
CA GLY A 157 -0.02 9.91 24.36
C GLY A 157 0.02 8.79 25.43
N ILE A 158 -1.12 8.40 25.98
CA ILE A 158 -1.28 7.28 26.92
C ILE A 158 -2.57 6.54 26.54
N CYS A 159 -2.44 5.34 25.98
CA CYS A 159 -3.57 4.43 25.81
C CYS A 159 -3.97 3.83 27.18
N SER A 160 -4.69 4.59 28.00
CA SER A 160 -5.28 4.08 29.23
C SER A 160 -6.54 3.29 28.87
N GLY A 161 -6.35 2.01 28.51
CA GLY A 161 -7.46 1.08 28.42
C GLY A 161 -8.22 1.06 29.74
N ARG A 162 -9.49 1.48 29.74
CA ARG A 162 -10.38 1.32 30.90
C ARG A 162 -10.62 -0.17 31.10
N LYS A 163 -9.79 -0.82 31.92
CA LYS A 163 -10.09 -2.15 32.46
C LYS A 163 -11.43 -2.06 33.19
N VAL A 164 -12.46 -2.69 32.64
CA VAL A 164 -13.64 -3.04 33.41
C VAL A 164 -13.23 -4.18 34.33
N GLU A 165 -13.12 -3.91 35.63
CA GLU A 165 -12.87 -4.96 36.62
C GLU A 165 -14.06 -5.91 36.68
N VAL A 166 -13.91 -7.10 36.10
CA VAL A 166 -14.79 -8.22 36.40
C VAL A 166 -14.38 -8.76 37.77
N LYS A 167 -15.15 -8.43 38.81
CA LYS A 167 -15.00 -9.06 40.13
C LYS A 167 -15.31 -10.54 40.01
N ALA A 168 -14.28 -11.38 40.03
CA ALA A 168 -14.44 -12.81 40.24
C ALA A 168 -14.96 -13.04 41.68
N ALA A 169 -15.99 -13.87 41.81
CA ALA A 169 -16.45 -14.34 43.12
C ALA A 169 -15.57 -15.51 43.57
N GLU A 170 -15.08 -15.44 44.81
CA GLU A 170 -14.42 -16.57 45.48
C GLU A 170 -15.47 -17.63 45.88
N PRO A 171 -15.19 -18.93 45.72
CA PRO A 171 -15.82 -19.98 46.49
C PRO A 171 -14.97 -20.33 47.72
N GLU A 172 -15.64 -20.54 48.87
CA GLU A 172 -15.00 -20.75 50.16
C GLU A 172 -14.24 -22.08 50.31
N ILE A 173 -13.33 -22.05 51.28
CA ILE A 173 -12.47 -23.12 51.78
C ILE A 173 -13.24 -24.38 52.20
N MET A 174 -12.66 -25.57 51.97
CA MET A 174 -12.81 -26.68 52.92
C MET A 174 -11.47 -27.38 53.21
N VAL A 175 -11.20 -27.61 54.50
CA VAL A 175 -9.92 -28.07 55.04
C VAL A 175 -9.88 -29.59 55.19
N ALA A 176 -8.75 -30.22 54.86
CA ALA A 176 -8.35 -31.52 55.40
C ALA A 176 -6.83 -31.56 55.68
N ARG A 177 -6.41 -32.44 56.60
CA ARG A 177 -5.13 -32.37 57.33
C ARG A 177 -4.17 -33.56 57.04
N HIS A 178 -2.88 -33.26 57.17
CA HIS A 178 -1.83 -34.03 57.91
C HIS A 178 -0.92 -35.10 57.25
N MET A 179 0.37 -34.99 57.65
CA MET A 179 1.50 -35.96 57.63
C MET A 179 2.03 -36.45 56.26
N GLY A 180 3.33 -36.71 56.05
CA GLY A 180 4.53 -36.59 56.90
C GLY A 180 5.58 -37.69 56.60
N PHE A 181 6.88 -37.42 56.81
CA PHE A 181 8.03 -38.38 56.74
C PHE A 181 8.46 -38.89 55.34
N ILE A 182 9.67 -39.44 55.09
CA ILE A 182 11.06 -39.03 55.42
C ILE A 182 12.04 -39.72 54.42
N SER A 183 13.21 -39.11 54.18
CA SER A 183 14.51 -39.62 53.65
C SER A 183 14.73 -41.11 53.28
N LEU A 184 15.51 -41.40 52.21
CA LEU A 184 16.89 -41.96 52.32
C LEU A 184 17.60 -42.22 50.97
N THR A 185 18.92 -41.97 50.92
CA THR A 185 19.91 -42.38 49.89
C THR A 185 20.87 -43.44 50.47
N PRO A 186 21.53 -44.28 49.64
CA PRO A 186 23.00 -44.18 49.44
C PRO A 186 23.51 -44.70 48.05
N SER A 187 24.80 -44.96 47.83
CA SER A 187 25.88 -43.97 47.53
C SER A 187 27.26 -44.60 47.25
N PHE A 188 27.92 -44.23 46.14
CA PHE A 188 29.38 -44.40 45.83
C PHE A 188 29.93 -45.85 45.67
N PRO A 189 31.18 -46.09 45.14
CA PRO A 189 32.32 -45.18 44.84
C PRO A 189 32.93 -45.28 43.40
N SER A 190 34.19 -44.85 43.21
CA SER A 190 34.78 -44.39 41.93
C SER A 190 36.28 -44.75 41.69
N LEU A 191 36.77 -44.51 40.44
CA LEU A 191 38.18 -44.38 39.96
C LEU A 191 39.01 -45.69 39.76
N PRO A 192 40.15 -45.72 39.00
CA PRO A 192 40.99 -44.62 38.45
C PRO A 192 41.29 -44.68 36.91
N CYS A 193 42.44 -44.14 36.45
CA CYS A 193 42.61 -43.47 35.14
C CYS A 193 43.85 -43.90 34.28
N LEU A 194 43.70 -43.89 32.94
CA LEU A 194 44.72 -43.67 31.85
C LEU A 194 45.93 -44.64 31.69
N PRO A 195 46.72 -44.61 30.56
CA PRO A 195 46.51 -44.02 29.22
C PRO A 195 46.82 -44.99 28.03
N ARG A 196 46.43 -44.64 26.79
CA ARG A 196 47.17 -45.01 25.56
C ARG A 196 47.10 -43.92 24.48
N LEU A 197 48.25 -43.61 23.87
CA LEU A 197 48.34 -42.71 22.71
C LEU A 197 47.91 -43.44 21.42
N SER A 198 47.27 -42.69 20.52
CA SER A 198 47.25 -43.01 19.08
C SER A 198 47.16 -41.70 18.29
N PHE A 199 48.10 -41.49 17.37
CA PHE A 199 48.08 -40.34 16.46
C PHE A 199 47.14 -40.63 15.29
N ASN A 200 46.23 -39.70 14.98
CA ASN A 200 45.77 -39.59 13.59
C ASN A 200 45.39 -38.15 13.18
N LYS A 201 45.61 -37.90 11.89
CA LYS A 201 45.71 -36.59 11.22
C LYS A 201 44.52 -35.66 11.48
N ARG A 202 44.80 -34.42 11.92
CA ARG A 202 43.84 -33.31 11.86
C ARG A 202 43.54 -32.96 10.39
N ARG A 203 42.29 -33.14 9.95
CA ARG A 203 41.71 -32.33 8.87
C ARG A 203 41.00 -31.12 9.51
N PRO A 204 41.02 -29.92 8.91
CA PRO A 204 40.20 -28.83 9.39
C PRO A 204 38.72 -29.19 9.18
N PHE A 205 37.95 -29.21 10.26
CA PHE A 205 36.50 -29.26 10.19
C PHE A 205 35.99 -27.89 9.71
N PHE A 206 35.87 -27.73 8.39
CA PHE A 206 34.84 -26.84 7.87
C PHE A 206 33.50 -27.51 8.14
N ALA A 207 32.74 -26.99 9.09
CA ALA A 207 31.34 -27.34 9.22
C ALA A 207 30.63 -26.82 7.96
N MET A 208 30.30 -27.71 7.02
CA MET A 208 29.21 -27.42 6.10
C MET A 208 27.95 -27.27 6.95
N ALA A 209 27.52 -26.04 7.18
CA ALA A 209 26.14 -25.81 7.53
C ALA A 209 25.29 -26.44 6.42
N ALA A 210 24.33 -27.27 6.80
CA ALA A 210 23.29 -27.67 5.87
C ALA A 210 22.54 -26.37 5.50
N LEU A 211 22.71 -25.93 4.25
CA LEU A 211 21.89 -24.86 3.68
C LEU A 211 20.43 -25.22 3.92
N SER A 212 19.65 -24.31 4.49
CA SER A 212 18.23 -24.59 4.65
C SER A 212 17.53 -24.43 3.30
N ASP A 213 16.40 -25.11 3.10
CA ASP A 213 15.58 -24.92 1.89
C ASP A 213 14.93 -23.52 1.82
N ASP A 214 15.27 -22.61 2.74
CA ASP A 214 14.78 -21.24 2.86
C ASP A 214 15.95 -20.23 2.69
N PRO A 215 16.23 -19.77 1.45
CA PRO A 215 17.35 -18.86 1.20
C PRO A 215 17.18 -17.49 1.87
N ILE A 216 15.98 -17.13 2.33
CA ILE A 216 15.73 -15.90 3.08
C ILE A 216 16.30 -16.06 4.50
N ARG A 217 16.04 -17.20 5.15
CA ARG A 217 16.64 -17.52 6.46
C ARG A 217 18.15 -17.62 6.37
N ASP A 218 18.66 -18.33 5.37
CA ASP A 218 20.10 -18.49 5.19
C ASP A 218 20.79 -17.12 5.01
N TRP A 219 20.22 -16.21 4.22
CA TRP A 219 20.75 -14.86 4.07
C TRP A 219 20.69 -14.05 5.37
N ILE A 220 19.54 -14.05 6.07
CA ILE A 220 19.36 -13.31 7.33
C ILE A 220 20.35 -13.77 8.41
N LEU A 221 20.56 -15.09 8.53
CA LEU A 221 21.46 -15.71 9.51
C LEU A 221 22.95 -15.69 9.11
N SER A 222 23.29 -15.18 7.92
CA SER A 222 24.67 -15.06 7.45
C SER A 222 25.03 -13.61 7.09
N GLU A 223 24.70 -13.16 5.88
CA GLU A 223 24.94 -11.80 5.39
C GLU A 223 24.18 -10.74 6.24
N GLY A 224 22.97 -11.07 6.72
CA GLY A 224 22.16 -10.24 7.62
C GLY A 224 22.68 -10.16 9.06
N LYS A 225 23.67 -10.99 9.44
CA LYS A 225 24.36 -11.02 10.75
C LYS A 225 23.46 -11.31 11.97
N ALA A 226 22.24 -11.77 11.78
CA ALA A 226 21.44 -12.32 12.87
C ALA A 226 22.00 -13.68 13.32
N THR A 227 21.93 -13.99 14.62
CA THR A 227 22.17 -15.36 15.11
C THR A 227 20.87 -16.15 15.24
N GLN A 228 19.72 -15.48 15.35
CA GLN A 228 18.40 -16.10 15.47
C GLN A 228 17.27 -15.23 14.91
N ILE A 229 16.28 -15.88 14.29
CA ILE A 229 14.99 -15.26 13.94
C ILE A 229 14.02 -15.55 15.09
N THR A 230 13.60 -14.50 15.80
CA THR A 230 12.77 -14.61 17.01
C THR A 230 11.27 -14.64 16.68
N LYS A 231 10.86 -13.99 15.58
CA LYS A 231 9.47 -13.97 15.12
C LYS A 231 9.40 -13.74 13.61
N ILE A 232 8.43 -14.36 12.96
CA ILE A 232 7.98 -13.99 11.61
C ILE A 232 6.52 -13.55 11.73
N SER A 233 6.18 -12.36 11.23
CA SER A 233 4.81 -11.83 11.26
C SER A 233 4.40 -11.38 9.86
N PRO A 234 3.22 -11.77 9.34
CA PRO A 234 2.71 -11.20 8.10
C PRO A 234 2.46 -9.69 8.26
N ILE A 235 2.75 -8.91 7.21
CA ILE A 235 2.42 -7.49 7.13
C ILE A 235 1.47 -7.29 5.95
N GLY A 236 0.39 -6.53 6.14
CA GLY A 236 -0.47 -6.07 5.04
C GLY A 236 0.20 -4.96 4.23
N GLY A 237 0.05 -4.98 2.91
CA GLY A 237 0.52 -3.90 2.02
C GLY A 237 0.67 -4.31 0.56
N GLY A 238 1.18 -5.53 0.31
CA GLY A 238 1.37 -6.04 -1.05
C GLY A 238 0.06 -6.43 -1.73
N CYS A 239 -0.17 -5.92 -2.95
CA CYS A 239 -1.33 -6.30 -3.76
C CYS A 239 -1.13 -7.62 -4.52
N ILE A 240 0.13 -7.94 -4.82
CA ILE A 240 0.59 -9.05 -5.66
C ILE A 240 1.57 -9.96 -4.88
N ASN A 241 2.27 -9.39 -3.88
CA ASN A 241 3.36 -10.03 -3.13
C ASN A 241 2.97 -10.28 -1.67
N LEU A 242 3.42 -11.40 -1.10
CA LEU A 242 3.31 -11.67 0.34
C LEU A 242 4.43 -10.94 1.07
N ALA A 243 4.06 -10.05 1.99
CA ALA A 243 4.98 -9.27 2.82
C ALA A 243 5.05 -9.80 4.26
N ASN A 244 6.27 -9.89 4.81
CA ASN A 244 6.53 -10.39 6.16
C ASN A 244 7.59 -9.56 6.88
N ARG A 245 7.42 -9.39 8.19
CA ARG A 245 8.44 -8.94 9.14
C ARG A 245 9.21 -10.16 9.65
N TYR A 246 10.53 -10.08 9.62
CA TYR A 246 11.42 -11.02 10.29
C TYR A 246 12.10 -10.28 11.43
N ASP A 247 11.73 -10.58 12.67
CA ASP A 247 12.39 -10.05 13.86
C ASP A 247 13.57 -10.94 14.24
N THR A 248 14.71 -10.31 14.51
CA THR A 248 15.97 -11.01 14.85
C THR A 248 16.70 -10.32 15.99
N ASP A 249 17.77 -10.94 16.49
CA ASP A 249 18.71 -10.33 17.43
C ASP A 249 19.57 -9.21 16.83
N ALA A 250 19.68 -9.13 15.49
CA ALA A 250 20.39 -8.06 14.77
C ALA A 250 19.48 -6.92 14.26
N GLY A 251 18.18 -6.96 14.58
CA GLY A 251 17.17 -6.01 14.10
C GLY A 251 16.06 -6.67 13.30
N SER A 252 15.16 -5.88 12.73
CA SER A 252 14.04 -6.38 11.91
C SER A 252 14.32 -6.24 10.42
N PHE A 253 13.94 -7.23 9.64
CA PHE A 253 13.97 -7.22 8.17
C PHE A 253 12.56 -7.24 7.60
N PHE A 254 12.37 -6.55 6.48
CA PHE A 254 11.15 -6.65 5.68
C PHE A 254 11.43 -7.53 4.46
N VAL A 255 10.55 -8.50 4.23
CA VAL A 255 10.70 -9.48 3.14
C VAL A 255 9.42 -9.52 2.33
N LYS A 256 9.54 -9.28 1.02
CA LYS A 256 8.48 -9.62 0.05
C LYS A 256 8.81 -10.92 -0.65
N THR A 257 7.79 -11.70 -0.95
CA THR A 257 7.88 -12.96 -1.69
C THR A 257 6.77 -13.04 -2.73
N ASN A 258 7.09 -13.63 -3.88
CA ASN A 258 6.11 -13.98 -4.90
C ASN A 258 6.38 -15.41 -5.36
N ARG A 259 5.36 -16.27 -5.45
CA ARG A 259 5.52 -17.69 -5.84
C ARG A 259 5.44 -17.94 -7.35
N SER A 260 5.00 -16.94 -8.13
CA SER A 260 4.70 -17.08 -9.55
C SER A 260 5.58 -16.20 -10.45
N ILE A 261 6.18 -15.14 -9.91
CA ILE A 261 6.98 -14.16 -10.66
C ILE A 261 8.48 -14.42 -10.41
N GLY A 262 9.26 -14.43 -11.49
CA GLY A 262 10.72 -14.54 -11.45
C GLY A 262 11.41 -13.30 -10.83
N PRO A 263 12.74 -13.33 -10.63
CA PRO A 263 13.42 -12.31 -9.84
C PRO A 263 13.45 -10.91 -10.47
N SER A 264 13.28 -10.77 -11.80
CA SER A 264 13.40 -9.50 -12.53
C SER A 264 12.55 -8.35 -11.98
N MET A 265 11.32 -8.63 -11.53
CA MET A 265 10.45 -7.64 -10.87
C MET A 265 11.12 -7.06 -9.61
N PHE A 266 11.67 -7.93 -8.75
CA PHE A 266 12.35 -7.52 -7.53
C PHE A 266 13.76 -6.96 -7.79
N GLU A 267 14.44 -7.39 -8.85
CA GLU A 267 15.71 -6.78 -9.30
C GLU A 267 15.48 -5.30 -9.70
N GLY A 268 14.41 -5.03 -10.45
CA GLY A 268 13.98 -3.67 -10.78
C GLY A 268 13.62 -2.83 -9.55
N GLU A 269 12.88 -3.40 -8.59
CA GLU A 269 12.54 -2.75 -7.32
C GLU A 269 13.80 -2.44 -6.50
N ALA A 270 14.73 -3.40 -6.36
CA ALA A 270 15.97 -3.23 -5.60
C ALA A 270 16.91 -2.19 -6.23
N LEU A 271 17.03 -2.16 -7.57
CA LEU A 271 17.82 -1.14 -8.26
C LEU A 271 17.19 0.26 -8.15
N GLY A 272 15.85 0.35 -8.20
CA GLY A 272 15.13 1.60 -7.94
C GLY A 272 15.34 2.13 -6.52
N LEU A 273 15.12 1.29 -5.51
CA LEU A 273 15.38 1.62 -4.10
C LEU A 273 16.85 2.00 -3.88
N GLY A 274 17.80 1.28 -4.50
CA GLY A 274 19.23 1.59 -4.43
C GLY A 274 19.56 2.97 -4.98
N ALA A 275 19.09 3.28 -6.20
CA ALA A 275 19.30 4.58 -6.84
C ALA A 275 18.73 5.74 -6.00
N MET A 276 17.54 5.59 -5.43
CA MET A 276 16.94 6.61 -4.55
C MET A 276 17.73 6.76 -3.25
N TYR A 277 18.13 5.65 -2.62
CA TYR A 277 18.92 5.64 -1.39
C TYR A 277 20.27 6.36 -1.56
N GLU A 278 20.93 6.16 -2.69
CA GLU A 278 22.21 6.80 -3.01
C GLU A 278 22.14 8.32 -3.15
N THR A 279 20.97 8.89 -3.47
CA THR A 279 20.78 10.35 -3.49
C THR A 279 20.97 10.99 -2.11
N LYS A 280 20.74 10.25 -1.02
CA LYS A 280 20.76 10.74 0.38
C LYS A 280 19.79 11.89 0.65
N THR A 281 18.62 11.88 -0.01
CA THR A 281 17.61 12.95 0.08
C THR A 281 16.41 12.53 0.92
N ILE A 282 15.37 11.95 0.30
CA ILE A 282 14.21 11.33 0.94
C ILE A 282 14.56 9.93 1.47
N LYS A 283 13.84 9.46 2.50
CA LYS A 283 14.08 8.13 3.07
C LYS A 283 13.38 7.06 2.24
N VAL A 284 14.09 5.97 1.96
CA VAL A 284 13.59 4.76 1.32
C VAL A 284 14.13 3.54 2.05
N PRO A 285 13.43 2.39 2.09
CA PRO A 285 13.97 1.17 2.65
C PRO A 285 15.24 0.74 1.92
N ARG A 286 16.35 0.53 2.63
CA ARG A 286 17.56 0.02 2.00
C ARG A 286 17.34 -1.42 1.47
N PRO A 287 17.54 -1.70 0.17
CA PRO A 287 17.50 -3.06 -0.35
C PRO A 287 18.77 -3.82 0.07
N PHE A 288 18.63 -5.10 0.38
CA PHE A 288 19.74 -5.95 0.78
C PHE A 288 20.00 -7.12 -0.18
N LYS A 289 18.95 -7.85 -0.57
CA LYS A 289 19.09 -9.05 -1.40
C LYS A 289 17.83 -9.28 -2.25
N VAL A 290 18.04 -9.74 -3.47
CA VAL A 290 17.00 -10.34 -4.33
C VAL A 290 17.45 -11.76 -4.68
N GLY A 291 16.52 -12.69 -4.83
CA GLY A 291 16.83 -14.04 -5.29
C GLY A 291 15.60 -14.87 -5.70
N PRO A 292 15.83 -16.01 -6.37
CA PRO A 292 14.79 -16.98 -6.65
C PRO A 292 14.40 -17.78 -5.39
N LEU A 293 13.16 -18.28 -5.35
CA LEU A 293 12.72 -19.24 -4.35
C LEU A 293 12.88 -20.68 -4.88
N PRO A 294 13.34 -21.67 -4.07
CA PRO A 294 13.54 -23.05 -4.53
C PRO A 294 12.25 -23.72 -5.01
N THR A 295 11.10 -23.31 -4.46
CA THR A 295 9.76 -23.80 -4.83
C THR A 295 9.19 -23.17 -6.10
N GLY A 296 9.97 -22.32 -6.79
CA GLY A 296 9.47 -21.40 -7.82
C GLY A 296 9.07 -20.05 -7.22
N GLY A 297 9.26 -19.00 -8.02
CA GLY A 297 9.07 -17.61 -7.61
C GLY A 297 10.36 -16.91 -7.19
N SER A 298 10.23 -15.82 -6.43
CA SER A 298 11.32 -14.93 -6.04
C SER A 298 11.04 -14.17 -4.74
N TYR A 299 12.06 -13.51 -4.20
CA TYR A 299 12.00 -12.71 -2.98
C TYR A 299 12.88 -11.45 -3.05
N ILE A 300 12.57 -10.46 -2.21
CA ILE A 300 13.42 -9.33 -1.86
C ILE A 300 13.48 -9.15 -0.34
N ILE A 301 14.67 -8.88 0.18
CA ILE A 301 14.96 -8.55 1.58
C ILE A 301 15.43 -7.10 1.63
N MET A 302 14.84 -6.30 2.52
CA MET A 302 15.15 -4.88 2.72
C MET A 302 15.03 -4.46 4.18
N GLU A 303 15.45 -3.24 4.49
CA GLU A 303 15.29 -2.59 5.78
C GLU A 303 13.83 -2.60 6.25
N PHE A 304 13.56 -3.07 7.48
CA PHE A 304 12.27 -2.85 8.09
C PHE A 304 12.18 -1.41 8.61
N VAL A 305 11.40 -0.57 7.93
CA VAL A 305 11.12 0.79 8.39
C VAL A 305 9.94 0.77 9.37
N GLU A 306 10.18 1.21 10.60
CA GLU A 306 9.15 1.38 11.61
C GLU A 306 8.35 2.66 11.36
N PHE A 307 7.14 2.51 10.83
CA PHE A 307 6.24 3.64 10.54
C PHE A 307 5.68 4.28 11.82
N GLY A 308 5.56 5.60 11.80
CA GLY A 308 4.88 6.37 12.82
C GLY A 308 3.36 6.41 12.63
N PHE A 309 2.65 6.87 13.65
CA PHE A 309 1.19 7.09 13.58
C PHE A 309 0.81 8.36 12.79
N SER A 310 1.78 9.22 12.49
CA SER A 310 1.60 10.44 11.69
C SER A 310 1.87 10.16 10.21
N ARG A 311 1.14 10.84 9.33
CA ARG A 311 1.39 10.86 7.86
C ARG A 311 2.52 11.80 7.43
N GLY A 312 3.28 12.33 8.40
CA GLY A 312 4.39 13.24 8.17
C GLY A 312 3.98 14.65 7.77
N ASP A 313 4.97 15.51 7.61
CA ASP A 313 4.80 16.87 7.13
C ASP A 313 4.86 16.89 5.58
N GLN A 314 3.74 17.27 4.96
CA GLN A 314 3.62 17.43 3.50
C GLN A 314 4.65 18.40 2.91
N SER A 315 5.06 19.44 3.65
CA SER A 315 6.10 20.37 3.23
C SER A 315 7.49 19.73 3.25
N VAL A 316 7.77 18.85 4.21
CA VAL A 316 9.01 18.06 4.25
C VAL A 316 9.02 17.04 3.11
N LEU A 317 7.90 16.34 2.87
CA LEU A 317 7.73 15.42 1.74
C LEU A 317 8.02 16.11 0.39
N GLY A 318 7.38 17.26 0.11
CA GLY A 318 7.56 17.99 -1.15
C GLY A 318 9.00 18.47 -1.37
N ARG A 319 9.63 19.00 -0.32
CA ARG A 319 11.03 19.42 -0.34
C ARG A 319 11.97 18.23 -0.58
N LYS A 320 11.78 17.13 0.16
CA LYS A 320 12.61 15.92 0.09
C LYS A 320 12.51 15.22 -1.27
N LEU A 321 11.33 15.17 -1.87
CA LEU A 321 11.12 14.66 -3.21
C LEU A 321 11.80 15.54 -4.28
N ALA A 322 11.69 16.86 -4.16
CA ALA A 322 12.38 17.78 -5.06
C ALA A 322 13.91 17.74 -4.92
N GLU A 323 14.43 17.54 -3.69
CA GLU A 323 15.84 17.25 -3.45
C GLU A 323 16.27 15.96 -4.20
N MET A 324 15.46 14.90 -4.15
CA MET A 324 15.72 13.64 -4.88
C MET A 324 15.83 13.84 -6.39
N HIS A 325 14.85 14.52 -7.01
CA HIS A 325 14.85 14.80 -8.45
C HIS A 325 16.00 15.70 -8.91
N LYS A 326 16.48 16.56 -8.00
CA LYS A 326 17.62 17.45 -8.23
C LYS A 326 18.96 16.71 -8.15
N ALA A 327 19.09 15.76 -7.22
CA ALA A 327 20.30 14.98 -7.00
C ALA A 327 20.45 13.79 -7.97
N GLY A 328 19.36 13.04 -8.22
CA GLY A 328 19.35 11.89 -9.12
C GLY A 328 19.35 12.32 -10.58
N LYS A 329 20.51 12.35 -11.22
CA LYS A 329 20.71 12.68 -12.64
C LYS A 329 21.34 11.51 -13.41
N SER A 330 21.03 11.41 -14.70
CA SER A 330 21.62 10.42 -15.61
C SER A 330 22.29 11.11 -16.80
N ASN A 331 23.46 10.61 -17.19
CA ASN A 331 24.15 10.99 -18.43
C ASN A 331 23.81 10.05 -19.61
N LYS A 332 22.98 9.02 -19.39
CA LYS A 332 22.52 8.06 -20.41
C LYS A 332 21.23 8.51 -21.12
N GLY A 333 20.63 9.62 -20.69
CA GLY A 333 19.33 10.10 -21.18
C GLY A 333 18.16 9.65 -20.28
N PHE A 334 17.01 9.39 -20.89
CA PHE A 334 15.78 8.93 -20.24
C PHE A 334 15.66 7.41 -20.33
N GLY A 335 15.25 6.75 -19.24
CA GLY A 335 15.25 5.29 -19.12
C GLY A 335 15.80 4.81 -17.77
N PHE A 336 16.18 3.54 -17.69
CA PHE A 336 16.76 2.93 -16.50
C PHE A 336 17.62 1.73 -16.88
N ASP A 337 18.51 1.29 -15.99
CA ASP A 337 19.47 0.21 -16.31
C ASP A 337 18.83 -1.18 -16.46
N VAL A 338 17.59 -1.35 -16.00
CA VAL A 338 16.77 -2.54 -16.22
C VAL A 338 15.33 -2.16 -16.53
N GLU A 339 14.63 -3.02 -17.26
CA GLU A 339 13.17 -3.04 -17.24
C GLU A 339 12.69 -3.38 -15.83
N ASN A 340 11.57 -2.77 -15.42
CA ASN A 340 10.90 -3.06 -14.15
C ASN A 340 9.39 -3.13 -14.38
N THR A 341 8.56 -2.93 -13.36
CA THR A 341 7.11 -2.99 -13.50
C THR A 341 6.41 -1.82 -12.83
N ILE A 342 5.25 -1.44 -13.37
CA ILE A 342 4.31 -0.48 -12.77
C ILE A 342 3.07 -1.27 -12.32
N GLY A 343 3.04 -1.67 -11.05
CA GLY A 343 2.21 -2.79 -10.61
C GLY A 343 2.75 -4.10 -11.22
N SER A 344 1.91 -4.87 -11.91
CA SER A 344 2.33 -6.07 -12.67
C SER A 344 2.60 -5.82 -14.16
N THR A 345 2.37 -4.61 -14.66
CA THR A 345 2.62 -4.28 -16.08
C THR A 345 4.12 -4.04 -16.30
N PRO A 346 4.76 -4.65 -17.31
CA PRO A 346 6.14 -4.33 -17.67
C PRO A 346 6.31 -2.85 -18.00
N GLN A 347 7.34 -2.21 -17.47
CA GLN A 347 7.73 -0.85 -17.77
C GLN A 347 9.06 -0.88 -18.54
N ILE A 348 8.96 -0.56 -19.84
CA ILE A 348 10.09 -0.52 -20.76
C ILE A 348 10.98 0.68 -20.43
N ASN A 349 12.27 0.43 -20.22
CA ASN A 349 13.21 1.44 -19.72
C ASN A 349 14.43 1.65 -20.64
N THR A 350 14.35 1.19 -21.89
CA THR A 350 15.34 1.43 -22.94
C THR A 350 15.76 2.89 -22.98
N TRP A 351 17.07 3.13 -23.00
CA TRP A 351 17.65 4.47 -22.97
C TRP A 351 17.37 5.23 -24.28
N THR A 352 16.88 6.47 -24.14
CA THR A 352 16.65 7.41 -25.25
C THR A 352 17.21 8.78 -24.90
N SER A 353 17.55 9.60 -25.91
CA SER A 353 18.04 10.97 -25.72
C SER A 353 16.94 12.03 -25.64
N ASP A 354 15.72 11.72 -26.09
CA ASP A 354 14.59 12.65 -26.15
C ASP A 354 13.42 12.17 -25.26
N TRP A 355 12.88 13.09 -24.45
CA TRP A 355 11.80 12.77 -23.51
C TRP A 355 10.45 12.53 -24.20
N ILE A 356 10.17 13.26 -25.28
CA ILE A 356 8.91 13.17 -26.02
C ILE A 356 8.86 11.82 -26.73
N GLU A 357 9.98 11.38 -27.32
CA GLU A 357 10.18 10.04 -27.86
C GLU A 357 9.99 8.96 -26.77
N PHE A 358 10.74 9.06 -25.65
CA PHE A 358 10.63 8.13 -24.52
C PHE A 358 9.18 7.97 -24.03
N TYR A 359 8.50 9.09 -23.81
CA TYR A 359 7.18 9.12 -23.22
C TYR A 359 6.09 8.72 -24.21
N ALA A 360 6.25 9.04 -25.50
CA ALA A 360 5.40 8.53 -26.56
C ALA A 360 5.52 7.00 -26.67
N GLU A 361 6.73 6.46 -26.82
CA GLU A 361 6.89 5.03 -27.13
C GLU A 361 6.81 4.13 -25.90
N HIS A 362 7.65 4.38 -24.90
CA HIS A 362 7.88 3.48 -23.75
C HIS A 362 6.95 3.75 -22.57
N ARG A 363 6.09 4.79 -22.64
CA ARG A 363 5.02 5.03 -21.66
C ARG A 363 3.64 4.91 -22.31
N LEU A 364 3.21 5.89 -23.11
CA LEU A 364 1.85 5.90 -23.68
C LEU A 364 1.65 4.78 -24.71
N GLY A 365 2.58 4.61 -25.65
CA GLY A 365 2.48 3.69 -26.77
C GLY A 365 2.38 2.24 -26.34
N TYR A 366 3.24 1.83 -25.39
CA TYR A 366 3.18 0.52 -24.76
C TYR A 366 1.82 0.25 -24.11
N GLN A 367 1.32 1.19 -23.29
CA GLN A 367 0.04 1.02 -22.59
C GLN A 367 -1.16 1.00 -23.55
N LEU A 368 -1.16 1.82 -24.60
CA LEU A 368 -2.19 1.82 -25.65
C LEU A 368 -2.19 0.51 -26.44
N LYS A 369 -1.00 -0.02 -26.78
CA LYS A 369 -0.85 -1.31 -27.47
C LYS A 369 -1.34 -2.46 -26.58
N LEU A 370 -1.04 -2.44 -25.29
CA LEU A 370 -1.55 -3.41 -24.32
C LEU A 370 -3.08 -3.37 -24.22
N ALA A 371 -3.70 -2.18 -24.21
CA ALA A 371 -5.16 -2.03 -24.20
C ALA A 371 -5.82 -2.55 -25.49
N LEU A 372 -5.17 -2.34 -26.65
CA LEU A 372 -5.61 -2.91 -27.93
C LEU A 372 -5.55 -4.44 -27.89
N ASP A 373 -4.48 -5.02 -27.35
CA ASP A 373 -4.27 -6.48 -27.35
C ASP A 373 -5.14 -7.21 -26.31
N GLN A 374 -5.41 -6.59 -25.15
CA GLN A 374 -6.30 -7.16 -24.13
C GLN A 374 -7.79 -7.01 -24.47
N TYR A 375 -8.22 -5.86 -25.00
CA TYR A 375 -9.64 -5.51 -25.11
C TYR A 375 -10.13 -5.26 -26.54
N GLY A 376 -9.25 -5.28 -27.54
CA GLY A 376 -9.60 -4.91 -28.92
C GLY A 376 -9.94 -3.42 -29.10
N ASP A 377 -9.53 -2.55 -28.16
CA ASP A 377 -9.93 -1.13 -28.14
C ASP A 377 -9.18 -0.29 -29.18
N SER A 378 -9.57 -0.49 -30.43
CA SER A 378 -9.11 0.30 -31.59
C SER A 378 -9.40 1.79 -31.45
N THR A 379 -10.42 2.20 -30.67
CA THR A 379 -10.79 3.61 -30.52
C THR A 379 -9.76 4.36 -29.67
N ILE A 380 -9.45 3.85 -28.47
CA ILE A 380 -8.44 4.50 -27.63
C ILE A 380 -7.05 4.43 -28.27
N TYR A 381 -6.74 3.31 -28.92
CA TYR A 381 -5.47 3.13 -29.64
C TYR A 381 -5.28 4.15 -30.76
N GLN A 382 -6.25 4.30 -31.66
CA GLN A 382 -6.14 5.25 -32.78
C GLN A 382 -6.06 6.70 -32.32
N ARG A 383 -6.86 7.09 -31.31
CA ARG A 383 -6.82 8.46 -30.76
C ARG A 383 -5.53 8.73 -29.98
N GLY A 384 -5.06 7.77 -29.19
CA GLY A 384 -3.77 7.84 -28.52
C GLY A 384 -2.58 7.94 -29.50
N GLN A 385 -2.60 7.17 -30.60
CA GLN A 385 -1.63 7.28 -31.70
C GLN A 385 -1.63 8.67 -32.36
N ARG A 386 -2.81 9.30 -32.50
CA ARG A 386 -2.96 10.67 -32.99
C ARG A 386 -2.39 11.69 -32.00
N LEU A 387 -2.60 11.49 -30.69
CA LEU A 387 -2.04 12.33 -29.63
C LEU A 387 -0.51 12.24 -29.59
N MET A 388 0.05 11.01 -29.58
CA MET A 388 1.50 10.78 -29.50
C MET A 388 2.28 11.49 -30.61
N LYS A 389 1.75 11.50 -31.84
CA LYS A 389 2.34 12.22 -32.99
C LYS A 389 2.32 13.74 -32.86
N ASN A 390 1.58 14.29 -31.90
CA ASN A 390 1.36 15.73 -31.72
C ASN A 390 1.69 16.21 -30.29
N LEU A 391 2.55 15.50 -29.55
CA LEU A 391 2.92 15.88 -28.18
C LEU A 391 3.81 17.13 -28.10
N ALA A 392 4.70 17.35 -29.07
CA ALA A 392 5.74 18.39 -28.97
C ALA A 392 5.24 19.81 -28.61
N PRO A 393 4.11 20.33 -29.13
CA PRO A 393 3.57 21.63 -28.74
C PRO A 393 3.22 21.76 -27.25
N LEU A 394 2.97 20.67 -26.53
CA LEU A 394 2.68 20.67 -25.08
C LEU A 394 3.93 20.96 -24.23
N PHE A 395 5.12 20.81 -24.81
CA PHE A 395 6.40 21.01 -24.14
C PHE A 395 7.00 22.40 -24.35
N GLU A 396 6.43 23.24 -25.22
CA GLU A 396 6.83 24.65 -25.41
C GLU A 396 8.35 24.86 -25.66
N ASN A 397 9.04 23.84 -26.19
CA ASN A 397 10.50 23.78 -26.36
C ASN A 397 11.31 23.97 -25.05
N VAL A 398 10.76 23.61 -23.89
CA VAL A 398 11.53 23.59 -22.64
C VAL A 398 12.61 22.49 -22.68
N VAL A 399 13.77 22.76 -22.10
CA VAL A 399 14.81 21.74 -21.89
C VAL A 399 14.39 20.86 -20.72
N ILE A 400 14.36 19.55 -20.96
CA ILE A 400 13.95 18.53 -19.99
C ILE A 400 15.21 17.79 -19.55
N GLU A 401 15.51 17.87 -18.26
CA GLU A 401 16.66 17.18 -17.65
C GLU A 401 16.23 15.83 -17.06
N PRO A 402 16.90 14.71 -17.35
CA PRO A 402 16.60 13.42 -16.72
C PRO A 402 16.73 13.51 -15.21
N CYS A 403 15.63 13.28 -14.50
CA CYS A 403 15.54 13.23 -13.04
C CYS A 403 15.17 11.81 -12.61
N LEU A 404 15.81 11.26 -11.57
CA LEU A 404 15.38 10.01 -10.97
C LEU A 404 13.97 10.18 -10.39
N LEU A 405 13.02 9.40 -10.89
CA LEU A 405 11.64 9.36 -10.43
C LEU A 405 11.42 8.12 -9.55
N HIS A 406 10.49 8.23 -8.60
CA HIS A 406 9.88 7.10 -7.90
C HIS A 406 8.94 6.32 -8.83
N GLY A 407 8.14 7.02 -9.64
CA GLY A 407 7.38 6.46 -10.77
C GLY A 407 6.05 5.79 -10.43
N ASP A 408 5.76 5.51 -9.15
CA ASP A 408 4.43 5.10 -8.66
C ASP A 408 4.07 5.79 -7.33
N LEU A 409 4.19 7.13 -7.27
CA LEU A 409 4.05 7.86 -6.00
C LEU A 409 2.60 8.24 -5.68
N TRP A 410 1.91 7.34 -4.96
CA TRP A 410 0.55 7.54 -4.43
C TRP A 410 0.46 7.23 -2.93
N SER A 411 -0.72 7.42 -2.33
CA SER A 411 -0.90 7.41 -0.86
C SER A 411 -0.58 6.08 -0.16
N GLY A 412 -0.61 4.93 -0.86
CA GLY A 412 -0.16 3.65 -0.31
C GLY A 412 1.37 3.48 -0.32
N ASN A 413 2.06 4.24 -1.16
CA ASN A 413 3.52 4.22 -1.33
C ASN A 413 4.21 5.39 -0.58
N ILE A 414 3.44 6.18 0.18
CA ILE A 414 3.92 7.29 1.02
C ILE A 414 3.61 6.96 2.48
N SER A 415 4.63 7.00 3.32
CA SER A 415 4.53 6.81 4.77
C SER A 415 5.43 7.80 5.50
N SER A 416 5.55 7.65 6.81
CA SER A 416 6.55 8.37 7.62
C SER A 416 7.10 7.46 8.69
N ASP A 417 8.37 7.62 9.03
CA ASP A 417 8.96 6.85 10.12
C ASP A 417 8.50 7.37 11.50
N LYS A 418 8.90 6.68 12.57
CA LYS A 418 8.58 7.06 13.96
C LYS A 418 9.01 8.48 14.37
N ASN A 419 9.90 9.14 13.63
CA ASN A 419 10.31 10.53 13.86
C ASN A 419 9.49 11.53 13.04
N GLY A 420 8.60 11.06 12.17
CA GLY A 420 7.80 11.89 11.25
C GLY A 420 8.49 12.24 9.93
N GLU A 421 9.69 11.68 9.66
CA GLU A 421 10.36 11.89 8.37
C GLU A 421 9.66 11.10 7.26
N PRO A 422 9.44 11.69 6.07
CA PRO A 422 8.73 11.03 4.97
C PRO A 422 9.53 9.86 4.40
N VAL A 423 8.83 8.75 4.17
CA VAL A 423 9.37 7.51 3.59
C VAL A 423 8.57 7.17 2.35
N ILE A 424 9.23 6.86 1.24
CA ILE A 424 8.59 6.37 0.01
C ILE A 424 8.96 4.91 -0.26
N LEU A 425 8.01 4.16 -0.82
CA LEU A 425 7.98 2.68 -0.86
C LEU A 425 7.54 2.19 -2.24
N ASP A 426 7.94 0.97 -2.60
CA ASP A 426 7.43 0.25 -3.78
C ASP A 426 7.57 1.03 -5.12
N PRO A 427 8.80 1.43 -5.50
CA PRO A 427 9.04 2.25 -6.68
C PRO A 427 8.91 1.51 -8.01
N ALA A 428 8.56 2.27 -9.04
CA ALA A 428 8.69 1.93 -10.46
C ALA A 428 9.73 2.84 -11.12
N CYS A 429 10.94 2.92 -10.56
CA CYS A 429 11.94 3.95 -10.90
C CYS A 429 12.34 4.00 -12.37
N TYR A 430 12.61 5.22 -12.85
CA TYR A 430 13.34 5.52 -14.09
C TYR A 430 13.84 6.97 -14.05
N TYR A 431 14.74 7.33 -14.95
CA TYR A 431 15.12 8.72 -15.20
C TYR A 431 14.16 9.32 -16.23
N GLY A 432 13.43 10.36 -15.83
CA GLY A 432 12.38 10.99 -16.62
C GLY A 432 12.22 12.48 -16.33
N HIS A 433 11.20 13.11 -16.91
CA HIS A 433 10.83 14.48 -16.56
C HIS A 433 10.21 14.51 -15.15
N ASN A 434 10.72 15.38 -14.27
CA ASN A 434 10.28 15.49 -12.87
C ASN A 434 8.78 15.80 -12.65
N GLU A 435 8.10 16.33 -13.67
CA GLU A 435 6.64 16.54 -13.66
C GLU A 435 5.85 15.22 -13.72
N ALA A 436 6.43 14.15 -14.29
CA ALA A 436 5.76 12.86 -14.45
C ALA A 436 5.48 12.16 -13.11
N GLU A 437 6.23 12.49 -12.06
CA GLU A 437 5.97 12.00 -10.69
C GLU A 437 4.57 12.35 -10.18
N PHE A 438 3.97 13.43 -10.69
CA PHE A 438 2.63 13.86 -10.32
C PHE A 438 1.52 13.11 -11.08
N GLY A 439 1.85 12.12 -11.92
CA GLY A 439 0.88 11.31 -12.66
C GLY A 439 -0.10 10.52 -11.77
N MET A 440 0.30 10.20 -10.53
CA MET A 440 -0.58 9.59 -9.52
C MET A 440 -1.17 10.58 -8.50
N SER A 441 -1.04 11.90 -8.72
CA SER A 441 -1.47 12.93 -7.76
C SER A 441 -2.95 12.85 -7.37
N TRP A 442 -3.82 12.32 -8.25
CA TRP A 442 -5.25 12.10 -8.01
C TRP A 442 -5.56 11.11 -6.86
N CYS A 443 -4.63 10.21 -6.53
CA CYS A 443 -4.74 9.27 -5.40
C CYS A 443 -3.59 9.38 -4.38
N ALA A 444 -2.71 10.39 -4.54
CA ALA A 444 -1.60 10.66 -3.63
C ALA A 444 -1.97 11.53 -2.41
N GLY A 445 -2.92 12.45 -2.56
CA GLY A 445 -3.30 13.40 -1.50
C GLY A 445 -2.27 14.53 -1.29
N PHE A 446 -1.68 15.04 -2.37
CA PHE A 446 -0.70 16.12 -2.30
C PHE A 446 -1.36 17.47 -2.02
N GLY A 447 -1.11 18.01 -0.82
CA GLY A 447 -1.62 19.31 -0.40
C GLY A 447 -0.85 20.51 -0.97
N GLY A 448 -1.39 21.72 -0.82
CA GLY A 448 -0.73 22.95 -1.28
C GLY A 448 0.66 23.19 -0.66
N SER A 449 0.88 22.75 0.59
CA SER A 449 2.19 22.84 1.26
C SER A 449 3.26 21.95 0.61
N PHE A 450 2.89 20.78 0.10
CA PHE A 450 3.77 19.90 -0.67
C PHE A 450 4.22 20.59 -1.97
N TYR A 451 3.28 21.10 -2.77
CA TYR A 451 3.63 21.77 -4.02
C TYR A 451 4.47 23.02 -3.79
N ASN A 452 4.13 23.83 -2.77
CA ASN A 452 4.88 25.03 -2.43
C ASN A 452 6.34 24.71 -2.06
N SER A 453 6.59 23.67 -1.25
CA SER A 453 7.95 23.30 -0.86
C SER A 453 8.73 22.60 -1.98
N TYR A 454 8.06 21.82 -2.82
CA TYR A 454 8.67 21.23 -4.02
C TYR A 454 9.15 22.32 -4.98
N PHE A 455 8.28 23.28 -5.34
CA PHE A 455 8.61 24.32 -6.32
C PHE A 455 9.63 25.36 -5.81
N GLN A 456 9.89 25.44 -4.50
CA GLN A 456 11.02 26.18 -3.94
C GLN A 456 12.38 25.55 -4.29
N VAL A 457 12.45 24.23 -4.49
CA VAL A 457 13.69 23.49 -4.81
C VAL A 457 13.85 23.22 -6.31
N MET A 458 12.72 22.90 -6.97
CA MET A 458 12.61 22.59 -8.40
C MET A 458 11.59 23.54 -9.05
N PRO A 459 12.00 24.70 -9.58
CA PRO A 459 11.08 25.71 -10.12
C PRO A 459 10.20 25.19 -11.28
N LYS A 460 8.94 25.64 -11.31
CA LYS A 460 7.96 25.27 -12.34
C LYS A 460 8.38 25.78 -13.72
N GLN A 461 8.41 24.89 -14.72
CA GLN A 461 8.68 25.24 -16.11
C GLN A 461 7.41 25.73 -16.85
N PRO A 462 7.55 26.53 -17.94
CA PRO A 462 6.45 26.85 -18.84
C PRO A 462 5.70 25.60 -19.32
N GLY A 463 4.38 25.69 -19.42
CA GLY A 463 3.51 24.58 -19.83
C GLY A 463 3.22 23.51 -18.77
N PHE A 464 3.74 23.59 -17.53
CA PHE A 464 3.47 22.61 -16.46
C PHE A 464 1.98 22.25 -16.32
N GLU A 465 1.09 23.24 -16.18
CA GLU A 465 -0.35 23.00 -16.01
C GLU A 465 -0.97 22.32 -17.25
N LYS A 466 -0.41 22.55 -18.45
CA LYS A 466 -0.86 21.91 -19.69
C LYS A 466 -0.41 20.45 -19.79
N ARG A 467 0.64 20.03 -19.08
CA ARG A 467 1.20 18.67 -19.14
C ARG A 467 0.76 17.76 -17.99
N LYS A 468 0.12 18.30 -16.95
CA LYS A 468 -0.33 17.52 -15.79
C LYS A 468 -1.18 16.30 -16.20
N ASP A 469 -2.21 16.51 -17.00
CA ASP A 469 -3.14 15.43 -17.37
C ASP A 469 -2.48 14.42 -18.33
N LEU A 470 -1.48 14.84 -19.11
CA LEU A 470 -0.67 13.97 -19.96
C LEU A 470 0.13 12.95 -19.13
N TYR A 471 0.58 13.32 -17.92
CA TYR A 471 1.21 12.39 -16.98
C TYR A 471 0.19 11.52 -16.24
N MET A 472 -0.99 12.05 -15.91
CA MET A 472 -2.08 11.25 -15.37
C MET A 472 -2.59 10.19 -16.38
N LEU A 473 -2.56 10.49 -17.69
CA LEU A 473 -2.97 9.57 -18.75
C LEU A 473 -2.19 8.25 -18.73
N TYR A 474 -0.87 8.26 -18.50
CA TYR A 474 -0.08 7.03 -18.42
C TYR A 474 -0.59 6.09 -17.32
N HIS A 475 -0.87 6.66 -16.13
CA HIS A 475 -1.38 5.88 -15.02
C HIS A 475 -2.84 5.44 -15.22
N TYR A 476 -3.70 6.25 -15.83
CA TYR A 476 -5.06 5.82 -16.18
C TYR A 476 -5.07 4.70 -17.23
N LEU A 477 -4.19 4.73 -18.22
CA LEU A 477 -4.02 3.62 -19.17
C LEU A 477 -3.50 2.36 -18.47
N ASN A 478 -2.54 2.49 -17.54
CA ASN A 478 -2.09 1.35 -16.73
C ASN A 478 -3.20 0.78 -15.83
N HIS A 479 -4.00 1.64 -15.20
CA HIS A 479 -5.14 1.22 -14.39
C HIS A 479 -6.24 0.57 -15.25
N TYR A 480 -6.45 1.03 -16.49
CA TYR A 480 -7.32 0.35 -17.44
C TYR A 480 -6.80 -1.07 -17.74
N ASN A 481 -5.52 -1.23 -18.08
CA ASN A 481 -4.90 -2.52 -18.39
C ASN A 481 -4.79 -3.49 -17.20
N LEU A 482 -4.79 -3.00 -15.96
CA LEU A 482 -4.70 -3.82 -14.76
C LEU A 482 -6.06 -4.12 -14.11
N PHE A 483 -7.02 -3.18 -14.22
CA PHE A 483 -8.25 -3.20 -13.41
C PHE A 483 -9.53 -3.07 -14.25
N GLY A 484 -9.43 -2.95 -15.57
CA GLY A 484 -10.56 -2.99 -16.50
C GLY A 484 -11.20 -1.64 -16.79
N SER A 485 -12.33 -1.71 -17.50
CA SER A 485 -12.93 -0.59 -18.25
C SER A 485 -13.38 0.62 -17.43
N GLY A 486 -13.46 0.53 -16.10
CA GLY A 486 -13.80 1.67 -15.22
C GLY A 486 -12.87 2.87 -15.39
N TYR A 487 -11.58 2.66 -15.73
CA TYR A 487 -10.59 3.72 -15.95
C TYR A 487 -10.50 4.21 -17.40
N ARG A 488 -11.18 3.51 -18.34
CA ARG A 488 -11.12 3.80 -19.78
C ARG A 488 -11.69 5.18 -20.13
N SER A 489 -12.80 5.55 -19.49
CA SER A 489 -13.48 6.84 -19.71
C SER A 489 -12.56 8.02 -19.37
N SER A 490 -11.88 7.96 -18.21
CA SER A 490 -10.91 8.97 -17.77
C SER A 490 -9.73 9.09 -18.73
N ALA A 491 -9.13 7.96 -19.15
CA ALA A 491 -8.05 7.97 -20.15
C ALA A 491 -8.49 8.56 -21.50
N LEU A 492 -9.67 8.15 -21.99
CA LEU A 492 -10.20 8.62 -23.28
C LEU A 492 -10.58 10.11 -23.26
N SER A 493 -11.13 10.62 -22.15
CA SER A 493 -11.45 12.05 -22.00
C SER A 493 -10.20 12.91 -22.11
N ILE A 494 -9.12 12.54 -21.41
CA ILE A 494 -7.84 13.27 -21.45
C ILE A 494 -7.27 13.28 -22.88
N ILE A 495 -7.31 12.14 -23.58
CA ILE A 495 -6.88 12.06 -24.99
C ILE A 495 -7.71 13.02 -25.85
N ASP A 496 -9.04 13.01 -25.71
CA ASP A 496 -9.94 13.83 -26.51
C ASP A 496 -9.79 15.33 -26.26
N ASP A 497 -9.56 15.73 -25.00
CA ASP A 497 -9.34 17.12 -24.61
C ASP A 497 -7.99 17.64 -25.15
N TYR A 498 -6.94 16.82 -25.14
CA TYR A 498 -5.67 17.18 -25.82
C TYR A 498 -5.81 17.27 -27.34
N LEU A 499 -6.50 16.32 -27.99
CA LEU A 499 -6.74 16.39 -29.44
C LEU A 499 -7.52 17.66 -29.81
N ARG A 500 -8.51 18.05 -29.00
CA ARG A 500 -9.25 19.31 -29.17
C ARG A 500 -8.37 20.54 -28.94
N MET A 501 -7.53 20.54 -27.90
CA MET A 501 -6.60 21.64 -27.58
C MET A 501 -5.58 21.87 -28.70
N LEU A 502 -5.02 20.78 -29.22
CA LEU A 502 -4.03 20.79 -30.31
C LEU A 502 -4.66 21.05 -31.68
N LYS A 503 -5.98 20.81 -31.84
CA LYS A 503 -6.74 20.91 -33.10
C LYS A 503 -6.29 19.90 -34.17
N VAL A 504 -5.84 18.72 -33.74
CA VAL A 504 -5.18 17.70 -34.59
C VAL A 504 -6.02 16.49 -34.88
#